data_AF-A0A524H7W6-F1
#
_entry.id   AF-A0A524H7W6-F1
#
_cell.length_a   1.000
_cell.length_b   1.000
_cell.length_c   1.000
_cell.angle_alpha   90.00
_cell.angle_beta   90.00
_cell.angle_gamma   90.00
#
_symmetry.space_group_name_H-M   'P 1'
#
loop_
_entity.id
_entity.type
_entity.pdbx_description
1 polymer ?
#
loop_
_entity_poly.entity_id
_entity_poly.type
_entity_poly.pdbx_seq_one_letter_code
_entity_poly.pdbx_strand_id
1 'polypeptide(L)'
;VASGAVGNPWIYRDLRAIFEGKPLPEPPNIEQQKETILKHLELINQLYVKQKTVRYFRKFMAQYCRLHPQRKKVIKASMAALTREQLIAVIEQWYDRSYVPA
;
A
#
# COMPACT_ATOMS: atom_id res chain seq x y z
N VAL A 1 -2.36 11.24 16.35
CA VAL A 1 -2.10 10.55 15.05
C VAL A 1 -3.26 9.61 14.78
N ALA A 2 -4.15 9.90 13.83
CA ALA A 2 -5.25 8.98 13.48
C ALA A 2 -5.41 8.86 11.96
N SER A 3 -5.66 9.96 11.26
CA SER A 3 -5.84 9.94 9.80
C SER A 3 -4.55 9.77 9.00
N GLY A 4 -3.39 10.15 9.57
CA GLY A 4 -2.09 10.10 8.90
C GLY A 4 -1.48 8.69 8.76
N ALA A 5 -1.95 7.72 9.55
CA ALA A 5 -1.45 6.34 9.54
C ALA A 5 -2.21 5.42 8.58
N VAL A 6 -3.43 5.79 8.17
CA VAL A 6 -4.27 4.99 7.28
C VAL A 6 -3.61 4.88 5.92
N GLY A 7 -3.03 3.70 5.62
CA GLY A 7 -2.27 3.43 4.39
C GLY A 7 -0.88 4.09 4.31
N ASN A 8 -0.36 4.56 5.46
CA ASN A 8 1.02 4.97 5.64
C ASN A 8 1.55 4.35 6.96
N PRO A 9 1.78 3.03 6.99
CA PRO A 9 2.26 2.36 8.20
C PRO A 9 3.68 2.78 8.60
N TRP A 10 4.45 3.39 7.69
CA TRP A 10 5.81 3.87 7.96
C TRP A 10 5.87 5.08 8.89
N ILE A 11 4.75 5.79 9.08
CA ILE A 11 4.68 6.92 10.02
C ILE A 11 5.14 6.54 11.43
N TYR A 12 4.90 5.29 11.88
CA TYR A 12 5.33 4.83 13.20
C TYR A 12 6.84 4.61 13.29
N ARG A 13 7.46 4.15 12.20
CA ARG A 13 8.92 4.01 12.07
C ARG A 13 9.58 5.40 12.15
N ASP A 14 9.01 6.36 11.42
CA ASP A 14 9.54 7.72 11.35
C ASP A 14 9.40 8.44 12.71
N LEU A 15 8.25 8.28 13.37
CA LEU A 15 8.03 8.80 14.73
C LEU A 15 9.01 8.22 15.75
N ARG A 16 9.32 6.92 15.65
CA ARG A 16 10.33 6.27 16.50
C ARG A 16 11.72 6.85 16.27
N ALA A 17 12.12 7.04 15.00
CA ALA A 17 13.42 7.63 14.68
C ALA A 17 13.56 9.04 15.27
N ILE A 18 12.53 9.87 15.14
CA ILE A 18 12.48 11.21 15.75
C ILE A 18 12.62 11.13 17.27
N PHE A 19 11.86 10.24 17.91
CA PHE A 19 11.88 10.09 19.37
C PHE A 19 13.24 9.61 19.90
N GLU A 20 13.94 8.78 19.14
CA GLU A 20 15.28 8.27 19.47
C GLU A 20 16.41 9.24 19.07
N GLY A 21 16.08 10.43 18.53
CA GLY A 21 17.07 11.42 18.07
C GLY A 21 17.86 10.96 16.83
N LYS A 22 17.34 9.98 16.09
CA LYS A 22 17.95 9.43 14.87
C LYS A 22 17.47 10.21 13.64
N PRO A 23 18.27 10.25 12.56
CA PRO A 23 17.81 10.82 11.30
C PRO A 23 16.57 10.07 10.79
N LEU A 24 15.72 10.79 10.04
CA LEU A 24 14.57 10.18 9.40
C LEU A 24 15.03 9.10 8.41
N PRO A 25 14.45 7.89 8.47
CA PRO A 25 14.77 6.83 7.53
C PRO A 25 14.26 7.21 6.13
N GLU A 26 14.93 6.70 5.11
CA GLU A 26 14.51 6.91 3.73
C GLU A 26 13.06 6.44 3.48
N PRO A 27 12.33 7.10 2.56
CA PRO A 27 11.03 6.64 2.13
C PRO A 27 11.08 5.17 1.65
N PRO A 28 10.01 4.40 1.87
CA PRO A 28 9.98 3.00 1.45
C PRO A 28 10.11 2.89 -0.07
N ASN A 29 11.00 2.01 -0.52
CA ASN A 29 11.11 1.70 -1.94
C ASN A 29 9.88 0.92 -2.44
N ILE A 30 9.77 0.72 -3.76
CA ILE A 30 8.61 0.06 -4.38
C ILE A 30 8.39 -1.37 -3.86
N GLU A 31 9.47 -2.13 -3.62
CA GLU A 31 9.42 -3.50 -3.10
C GLU A 31 8.90 -3.54 -1.65
N GLN A 32 9.39 -2.64 -0.79
CA GLN A 32 8.90 -2.47 0.58
C GLN A 32 7.43 -2.03 0.62
N GLN A 33 7.01 -1.20 -0.35
CA GLN A 33 5.60 -0.84 -0.52
C GLN A 33 4.78 -2.09 -0.91
N LYS A 34 5.23 -2.90 -1.87
CA LYS A 34 4.58 -4.16 -2.29
C LYS A 34 4.34 -5.10 -1.11
N GLU A 35 5.40 -5.43 -0.37
CA GLU A 35 5.34 -6.34 0.78
C GLU A 35 4.33 -5.86 1.81
N THR A 36 4.37 -4.56 2.12
CA THR A 36 3.48 -3.94 3.10
C THR A 36 2.01 -3.99 2.65
N ILE A 37 1.75 -3.71 1.36
CA ILE A 37 0.39 -3.74 0.79
C ILE A 37 -0.15 -5.18 0.80
N LEU A 38 0.65 -6.16 0.37
CA LEU A 38 0.23 -7.57 0.33
C LEU A 38 -0.06 -8.10 1.73
N LYS A 39 0.80 -7.80 2.71
CA LYS A 39 0.59 -8.18 4.11
C LYS A 39 -0.70 -7.57 4.68
N HIS A 40 -0.98 -6.31 4.35
CA HIS A 40 -2.23 -5.65 4.78
C HIS A 40 -3.46 -6.30 4.12
N LEU A 41 -3.38 -6.68 2.84
CA LEU A 41 -4.46 -7.38 2.14
C LEU A 41 -4.76 -8.74 2.78
N GLU A 42 -3.72 -9.47 3.16
CA GLU A 42 -3.84 -10.75 3.87
C GLU A 42 -4.55 -10.58 5.22
N LEU A 43 -4.15 -9.58 6.02
CA LEU A 43 -4.77 -9.31 7.33
C LEU A 43 -6.25 -8.94 7.18
N ILE A 44 -6.63 -8.10 6.21
CA ILE A 44 -8.04 -7.77 5.95
C ILE A 44 -8.82 -9.02 5.51
N ASN A 45 -8.20 -9.91 4.75
CA ASN A 45 -8.82 -11.16 4.32
C ASN A 45 -9.10 -12.12 5.48
N GLN A 46 -8.35 -12.06 6.58
CA GLN A 46 -8.63 -12.84 7.79
C GLN A 46 -9.82 -12.29 8.58
N LEU A 47 -10.10 -10.98 8.46
CA LEU A 47 -11.16 -10.30 9.22
C LEU A 47 -12.52 -10.26 8.52
N TYR A 48 -12.55 -10.26 7.19
CA TYR A 48 -13.78 -10.09 6.41
C TYR A 48 -14.03 -11.25 5.44
N VAL A 49 -15.32 -11.51 5.17
CA VAL A 49 -15.74 -12.42 4.09
C VAL A 49 -15.19 -11.92 2.74
N LYS A 50 -14.66 -12.83 1.91
CA LYS A 50 -13.91 -12.54 0.66
C LYS A 50 -14.45 -11.38 -0.19
N GLN A 51 -15.77 -11.30 -0.37
CA GLN A 51 -16.42 -10.28 -1.20
C GLN A 51 -16.33 -8.85 -0.63
N LYS A 52 -16.26 -8.71 0.70
CA LYS A 52 -16.14 -7.39 1.37
C LYS A 52 -14.69 -6.91 1.42
N THR A 53 -13.72 -7.83 1.45
CA THR A 53 -12.27 -7.57 1.52
C THR A 53 -11.80 -6.61 0.41
N VAL A 54 -12.10 -6.90 -0.86
CA VAL A 54 -11.62 -6.10 -1.99
C VAL A 54 -12.19 -4.68 -1.99
N ARG A 55 -13.49 -4.54 -1.70
CA ARG A 55 -14.15 -3.22 -1.63
C ARG A 55 -13.59 -2.38 -0.50
N TYR A 56 -13.30 -2.99 0.65
CA TYR A 56 -12.71 -2.30 1.79
C TYR A 56 -11.26 -1.92 1.51
N PHE A 57 -10.48 -2.84 0.94
CA PHE A 57 -9.05 -2.65 0.68
C PHE A 57 -8.75 -1.52 -0.31
N ARG A 58 -9.62 -1.33 -1.32
CA ARG A 58 -9.50 -0.24 -2.32
C ARG A 58 -9.37 1.15 -1.68
N LYS A 59 -9.98 1.39 -0.51
CA LYS A 59 -9.83 2.66 0.22
C LYS A 59 -8.40 2.91 0.69
N PHE A 60 -7.67 1.86 1.08
CA PHE A 60 -6.28 1.95 1.53
C PHE A 60 -5.32 2.08 0.34
N MET A 61 -5.63 1.47 -0.80
CA MET A 61 -4.81 1.61 -2.02
C MET A 61 -4.65 3.06 -2.44
N ALA A 62 -5.70 3.88 -2.34
CA ALA A 62 -5.63 5.30 -2.66
C ALA A 62 -4.58 6.06 -1.82
N GLN A 63 -4.32 5.61 -0.59
CA GLN A 63 -3.26 6.16 0.24
C GLN A 63 -1.89 5.61 -0.16
N TYR A 64 -1.73 4.30 -0.30
CA TYR A 64 -0.44 3.71 -0.69
C TYR A 64 0.09 4.31 -2.00
N CYS A 65 -0.81 4.57 -2.95
CA CYS A 65 -0.48 5.20 -4.22
C CYS A 65 0.10 6.62 -4.08
N ARG A 66 0.03 7.29 -2.92
CA ARG A 66 0.63 8.62 -2.71
C ARG A 66 2.14 8.61 -2.86
N LEU A 67 2.80 7.49 -2.51
CA LEU A 67 4.25 7.30 -2.65
C LEU A 67 4.64 6.69 -4.00
N HIS A 68 3.67 6.39 -4.86
CA HIS A 68 3.92 5.75 -6.15
C HIS A 68 4.10 6.79 -7.27
N PRO A 69 5.14 6.70 -8.12
CA PRO A 69 5.40 7.68 -9.18
C PRO A 69 4.20 7.89 -10.13
N GLN A 70 3.52 6.80 -10.51
CA GLN A 70 2.35 6.84 -11.39
C GLN A 70 1.01 6.74 -10.64
N ARG A 71 0.88 7.44 -9.50
CA ARG A 71 -0.29 7.44 -8.60
C ARG A 71 -1.65 7.31 -9.29
N LYS A 72 -1.96 8.18 -10.26
CA LYS A 72 -3.28 8.23 -10.93
C LYS A 72 -3.61 6.92 -11.65
N LYS A 73 -2.62 6.31 -12.32
CA LYS A 73 -2.79 5.06 -13.07
C LYS A 73 -3.00 3.88 -12.13
N VAL A 74 -2.20 3.79 -11.06
CA VAL A 74 -2.33 2.72 -10.04
C VAL A 74 -3.67 2.78 -9.33
N ILE A 75 -4.15 3.98 -8.96
CA ILE A 75 -5.48 4.15 -8.36
C ILE A 75 -6.55 3.63 -9.33
N LYS A 76 -6.50 4.05 -10.61
CA LYS A 76 -7.47 3.60 -11.62
C LYS A 76 -7.48 2.07 -11.77
N ALA A 77 -6.30 1.45 -11.87
CA ALA A 77 -6.16 0.00 -11.96
C ALA A 77 -6.70 -0.71 -10.70
N SER A 78 -6.36 -0.20 -9.52
CA SER A 78 -6.82 -0.75 -8.23
C SER A 78 -8.33 -0.65 -8.07
N MET A 79 -8.96 0.42 -8.56
CA MET A 79 -10.42 0.59 -8.48
C MET A 79 -11.17 -0.38 -9.39
N ALA A 80 -10.57 -0.76 -10.53
CA ALA A 80 -11.14 -1.70 -11.50
C ALA A 80 -11.09 -3.16 -11.02
N ALA A 81 -10.23 -3.51 -10.06
CA ALA A 81 -10.17 -4.84 -9.49
C ALA A 81 -11.43 -5.18 -8.65
N LEU A 82 -12.10 -6.27 -9.02
CA LEU A 82 -13.31 -6.78 -8.37
C LEU A 82 -13.02 -7.98 -7.47
N THR A 83 -11.98 -8.76 -7.79
CA THR A 83 -11.56 -9.92 -7.00
C THR A 83 -10.21 -9.70 -6.33
N ARG A 84 -9.89 -10.59 -5.38
CA ARG A 84 -8.59 -10.55 -4.69
C ARG A 84 -7.46 -10.80 -5.67
N GLU A 85 -7.65 -11.77 -6.57
CA GLU A 85 -6.67 -12.19 -7.57
C GLU A 85 -6.38 -11.04 -8.54
N GLN A 86 -7.40 -10.32 -8.98
CA GLN A 86 -7.23 -9.12 -9.80
C GLN A 86 -6.48 -8.01 -9.06
N LEU A 87 -6.76 -7.82 -7.77
CA LEU A 87 -6.07 -6.80 -6.97
C LEU A 87 -4.59 -7.17 -6.74
N ILE A 88 -4.30 -8.44 -6.51
CA ILE A 88 -2.91 -8.96 -6.43
C ILE A 88 -2.20 -8.74 -7.75
N ALA A 89 -2.83 -9.06 -8.90
CA ALA A 89 -2.23 -8.83 -10.22
C ALA A 89 -1.91 -7.35 -10.46
N VAL A 90 -2.78 -6.42 -10.01
CA VAL A 90 -2.48 -4.98 -10.05
C VAL A 90 -1.27 -4.65 -9.16
N ILE A 91 -1.20 -5.18 -7.95
CA ILE A 91 -0.06 -4.92 -7.05
C ILE A 91 1.23 -5.46 -7.65
N GLU A 92 1.22 -6.66 -8.22
CA GLU A 92 2.36 -7.26 -8.90
C GLU A 92 2.78 -6.46 -10.12
N GLN A 93 1.84 -5.98 -10.94
CA GLN A 93 2.17 -5.17 -12.11
C GLN A 93 2.82 -3.83 -11.76
N TRP A 94 2.31 -3.14 -10.75
CA TRP A 94 2.66 -1.75 -10.46
C TRP A 94 3.75 -1.61 -9.40
N TYR A 95 3.92 -2.61 -8.52
CA TYR A 95 4.90 -2.55 -7.44
C TYR A 95 6.01 -3.61 -7.58
N ASP A 96 6.27 -4.12 -8.78
CA ASP A 96 7.37 -5.06 -8.97
C ASP A 96 8.75 -4.39 -8.85
N ARG A 97 9.77 -5.18 -8.50
CA ARG A 97 11.16 -4.72 -8.49
C ARG A 97 11.65 -4.30 -9.88
N SER A 98 11.10 -4.90 -10.93
CA SER A 98 11.36 -4.53 -12.32
C SER A 98 10.59 -3.28 -12.79
N TYR A 99 9.74 -2.69 -11.94
CA TYR A 99 8.93 -1.54 -12.31
C TYR A 99 9.82 -0.33 -12.59
N VAL A 100 9.91 0.05 -13.86
CA VAL A 100 10.51 1.30 -14.31
C VAL A 100 9.37 2.25 -14.68
N PRO A 101 9.25 3.43 -14.06
CA PRO A 101 8.26 4.41 -14.48
C PRO A 101 8.54 4.82 -15.94
N ALA A 102 7.60 4.52 -16.83
CA ALA A 102 7.55 5.07 -18.19
C ALA A 102 7.36 6.59 -18.19
#